data_AF-A0A1G2FZ69-F1
#
_entry.id   AF-A0A1G2FZ69-F1
#
_cell.length_a   1.000
_cell.length_b   1.000
_cell.length_c   1.000
_cell.angle_alpha   90.00
_cell.angle_beta   90.00
_cell.angle_gamma   90.00
#
_symmetry.space_group_name_H-M   'P 1'
#
loop_
_entity.id
_entity.type
_entity.pdbx_description
1 polymer ?
#
loop_
_entity_poly.entity_id
_entity_poly.type
_entity_poly.pdbx_seq_one_letter_code
_entity_poly.pdbx_strand_id
1 'polypeptide(L)' 'MDILGKTLDLIGKLLIGFTAIRVHHRVLHEHKIDEAVFKSMKKEQRFGILGIVFLVAGFIIQLLA' A
#
# COMPACT_ATOMS: atom_id res chain seq x y z
N MET A 1 -20.85 0.94 -13.45
CA MET A 1 -19.92 1.59 -12.50
C MET A 1 -19.17 0.57 -11.62
N ASP A 2 -19.52 -0.73 -11.64
CA ASP A 2 -18.81 -1.79 -10.91
C ASP A 2 -17.33 -2.01 -11.25
N ILE A 3 -16.97 -1.93 -12.54
CA ILE A 3 -15.61 -2.29 -12.97
C ILE A 3 -14.60 -1.26 -12.46
N LEU A 4 -14.96 0.02 -12.43
CA LEU A 4 -14.10 1.09 -11.92
C LEU A 4 -13.83 0.93 -10.41
N GLY A 5 -14.88 0.69 -9.60
CA GLY A 5 -14.73 0.41 -8.17
C GLY A 5 -13.85 -0.81 -7.89
N LYS A 6 -14.10 -1.92 -8.61
CA LYS A 6 -13.30 -3.16 -8.47
C LYS A 6 -11.84 -2.99 -8.90
N THR A 7 -11.58 -2.17 -9.92
CA THR A 7 -10.21 -1.92 -10.40
C THR A 7 -9.44 -1.08 -9.38
N LEU A 8 -10.08 -0.06 -8.80
CA LEU A 8 -9.49 0.76 -7.74
C LEU A 8 -9.22 -0.06 -6.46
N ASP A 9 -10.15 -0.92 -6.09
CA ASP A 9 -10.01 -1.85 -4.96
C ASP A 9 -8.82 -2.81 -5.17
N LEU A 10 -8.70 -3.41 -6.37
CA LEU A 10 -7.58 -4.28 -6.72
C LEU A 10 -6.24 -3.54 -6.68
N ILE A 11 -6.17 -2.33 -7.24
CA ILE A 11 -4.95 -1.50 -7.23
C ILE A 11 -4.56 -1.14 -5.79
N GLY A 12 -5.53 -0.75 -4.95
CA GLY A 12 -5.30 -0.45 -3.54
C GLY A 12 -4.73 -1.65 -2.78
N LYS A 13 -5.32 -2.84 -2.96
CA LYS A 13 -4.84 -4.10 -2.37
C LYS A 13 -3.42 -4.45 -2.82
N LEU A 14 -3.13 -4.33 -4.11
CA LEU A 14 -1.80 -4.59 -4.66
C LEU A 14 -0.75 -3.62 -4.10
N LEU A 15 -1.07 -2.33 -3.99
CA LEU A 15 -0.17 -1.33 -3.40
C LEU A 15 0.15 -1.63 -1.94
N ILE A 16 -0.86 -1.99 -1.14
CA ILE A 16 -0.67 -2.34 0.28
C ILE A 16 0.17 -3.62 0.40
N GLY A 17 -0.21 -4.68 -0.33
CA GLY A 17 0.51 -5.95 -0.30
C GLY A 17 1.97 -5.81 -0.75
N PHE A 18 2.21 -5.08 -1.85
CA PHE A 18 3.56 -4.80 -2.33
C PHE A 18 4.39 -4.03 -1.30
N THR A 19 3.81 -2.99 -0.69
CA THR A 19 4.49 -2.20 0.34
C THR A 19 4.84 -3.05 1.56
N ALA A 20 3.92 -3.90 2.02
CA ALA A 20 4.14 -4.78 3.16
C ALA A 20 5.25 -5.81 2.90
N ILE A 21 5.23 -6.44 1.72
CA ILE A 21 6.25 -7.42 1.32
C ILE A 21 7.62 -6.74 1.19
N ARG A 22 7.67 -5.55 0.58
CA ARG A 22 8.92 -4.83 0.38
C ARG A 22 9.59 -4.46 1.70
N VAL A 23 8.82 -3.94 2.66
CA VAL A 23 9.33 -3.62 4.00
C VAL A 23 9.83 -4.89 4.69
N HIS A 24 9.07 -5.98 4.66
CA HIS A 24 9.50 -7.26 5.26
C HIS A 24 10.77 -7.79 4.63
N HIS A 25 10.85 -7.81 3.29
CA HIS A 25 12.02 -8.28 2.57
C HIS A 25 13.26 -7.44 2.90
N ARG A 26 13.09 -6.12 3.03
CA ARG A 26 14.18 -5.20 3.37
C ARG A 26 14.68 -5.40 4.80
N VAL A 27 13.78 -5.57 5.75
CA VAL A 27 14.14 -5.88 7.15
C VAL A 27 14.82 -7.24 7.27
N LEU A 28 14.31 -8.25 6.54
CA LEU A 28 14.94 -9.58 6.45
C LEU A 28 16.32 -9.53 5.77
N HIS A 29 16.55 -8.65 4.80
CA HIS A 29 17.83 -8.58 4.11
C HIS A 29 18.88 -7.85 4.93
N GLU A 30 18.57 -6.67 5.48
CA GLU A 30 19.55 -5.88 6.22
C GLU A 30 19.81 -6.40 7.65
N HIS A 31 18.92 -7.21 8.24
CA HIS A 31 19.04 -7.76 9.61
C HIS A 31 19.29 -6.72 10.72
N LYS A 32 19.22 -5.43 10.39
CA LYS A 32 19.36 -4.27 11.28
C LYS A 32 18.40 -3.17 10.83
N ILE A 33 17.85 -2.45 11.79
CA ILE A 33 16.99 -1.29 11.55
C ILE A 33 17.82 -0.04 11.88
N ASP A 34 18.66 0.37 10.93
CA ASP A 34 19.44 1.60 11.04
C ASP A 34 18.63 2.81 10.53
N GLU A 35 19.12 4.04 10.77
CA GLU A 35 18.40 5.27 10.37
C GLU A 35 18.09 5.34 8.86
N ALA A 36 18.97 4.80 8.01
CA ALA A 36 18.75 4.71 6.57
C ALA A 36 17.57 3.79 6.23
N VAL A 37 17.44 2.66 6.93
CA VAL A 37 16.30 1.73 6.81
C VAL A 37 15.03 2.41 7.30
N PHE A 38 15.07 3.08 8.45
CA PHE A 38 13.91 3.76 9.02
C PHE A 38 13.39 4.88 8.10
N LYS A 39 14.28 5.66 7.49
CA LYS A 39 13.93 6.72 6.54
C LYS A 39 13.31 6.16 5.26
N SER A 40 13.79 5.00 4.82
CA SER A 40 13.26 4.27 3.67
C SER A 40 11.89 3.65 3.98
N MET A 41 11.73 3.03 5.14
CA MET A 41 10.45 2.52 5.64
C MET A 41 9.40 3.64 5.76
N LYS A 42 9.77 4.83 6.22
CA LYS A 42 8.86 6.00 6.22
C LYS A 42 8.42 6.44 4.83
N LYS A 43 9.27 6.28 3.80
CA LYS A 43 8.86 6.51 2.40
C LYS A 43 7.91 5.41 1.95
N GLU A 44 8.24 4.15 2.21
CA GLU A 44 7.41 3.00 1.84
C GLU A 44 6.03 3.04 2.52
N GLN A 45 5.97 3.39 3.81
CA GLN A 45 4.73 3.56 4.55
C GLN A 45 3.80 4.60 3.91
N ARG A 46 4.33 5.68 3.31
CA ARG A 46 3.51 6.65 2.57
C ARG A 46 2.86 6.04 1.34
N PHE A 47 3.54 5.12 0.63
CA PHE A 47 2.93 4.36 -0.47
C PHE A 47 1.84 3.41 0.05
N GLY A 48 2.05 2.78 1.20
CA GLY A 48 1.03 1.96 1.86
C GLY A 48 -0.22 2.76 2.23
N ILE A 49 -0.05 3.96 2.81
CA ILE A 49 -1.15 4.88 3.13
C ILE A 49 -1.88 5.30 1.84
N LEU A 50 -1.15 5.61 0.77
CA LEU A 50 -1.74 5.93 -0.53
C LEU A 50 -2.60 4.76 -1.04
N GLY A 51 -2.11 3.52 -0.91
CA GLY A 51 -2.86 2.30 -1.26
C GLY A 51 -4.17 2.17 -0.46
N ILE A 52 -4.15 2.48 0.85
CA ILE A 52 -5.35 2.50 1.69
C ILE A 52 -6.35 3.56 1.19
N VAL A 53 -5.87 4.76 0.84
CA VAL A 53 -6.74 5.83 0.31
C VAL A 53 -7.42 5.39 -0.99
N PHE A 54 -6.68 4.74 -1.90
CA PHE A 54 -7.27 4.18 -3.13
C PHE A 54 -8.33 3.11 -2.84
N LEU A 55 -8.09 2.26 -1.85
CA LEU A 55 -9.01 1.22 -1.41
C LEU A 55 -10.32 1.81 -0.86
N VAL A 56 -10.20 2.81 0.02
CA VAL A 56 -11.34 3.54 0.59
C VAL A 56 -12.12 4.28 -0.49
N ALA A 57 -11.43 4.97 -1.40
CA ALA A 57 -12.06 5.67 -2.51
C ALA A 57 -12.80 4.70 -3.45
N GLY A 58 -12.18 3.56 -3.78
CA GLY A 58 -12.80 2.50 -4.59
C GLY A 58 -14.06 1.94 -3.95
N PHE A 59 -14.02 1.69 -2.64
CA PHE A 59 -15.17 1.23 -1.87
C PHE A 59 -16.31 2.25 -1.86
N ILE A 60 -16.02 3.54 -1.64
CA ILE A 60 -17.04 4.61 -1.65
C ILE A 60 -17.67 4.73 -3.04
N ILE A 61 -16.86 4.67 -4.10
CA ILE A 61 -17.37 4.69 -5.48
C ILE A 61 -18.29 3.49 -5.73
N GLN A 62 -17.90 2.29 -5.28
CA GLN A 62 -18.71 1.09 -5.45
C GLN A 62 -20.01 1.12 -4.64
N LEU A 63 -20.03 1.83 -3.50
CA LEU A 63 -21.21 1.97 -2.66
C LEU A 63 -22.22 2.99 -3.20
N LEU A 64 -21.74 4.07 -3.83
CA LEU A 64 -22.58 5.13 -4.40
C LEU A 64 -23.03 4.84 -5.85
N ALA A 65 -22.39 3.88 -6.50
CA ALA A 65 -22.62 3.44 -7.89
C ALA A 65 -23.69 2.36 -8.00
#